data_AF-A0A4V5P628-F1
#
_entry.id   AF-A0A4V5P628-F1
#
_cell.length_a   1.000
_cell.length_b   1.000
_cell.length_c   1.000
_cell.angle_alpha   90.00
_cell.angle_beta   90.00
_cell.angle_gamma   90.00
#
_symmetry.space_group_name_H-M   'P 1'
#
loop_
_entity.id
_entity.type
_entity.pdbx_description
1 polymer ?
#
loop_
_entity_poly.entity_id
_entity_poly.type
_entity_poly.pdbx_seq_one_letter_code
_entity_poly.pdbx_strand_id
1 'polypeptide(L)'
;MPGRVVTLPEDREGCTWGVAYQVQGEQVNEALKYLNVWEAVLGGYDTKEVTFCLQDAPDQPLKALAYVATPQNPGYLGPAPEEAIATQILAC
;
A
#
# COMPACT_ATOMS: atom_id res chain seq x y z
N MET A 1 1.75 8.27 -21.48
CA MET A 1 1.21 8.75 -20.19
C MET A 1 1.63 7.76 -19.11
N PRO A 2 1.80 8.15 -17.84
CA PRO A 2 2.03 7.17 -16.78
C PRO A 2 0.77 6.28 -16.61
N GLY A 3 0.97 5.01 -16.23
CA GLY A 3 -0.14 4.14 -15.82
C GLY A 3 -0.78 4.62 -14.50
N ARG A 4 -1.82 3.90 -14.05
CA ARG A 4 -2.40 4.07 -12.70
C ARG A 4 -2.32 2.77 -11.92
N VAL A 5 -1.95 2.89 -10.65
CA VAL A 5 -1.95 1.83 -9.65
C VAL A 5 -2.67 2.31 -8.39
N VAL A 6 -3.01 1.38 -7.51
CA VAL A 6 -3.72 1.68 -6.26
C VAL A 6 -2.78 2.25 -5.19
N THR A 7 -3.34 3.04 -4.28
CA THR A 7 -2.72 3.45 -3.00
C THR A 7 -3.81 3.54 -1.94
N LEU A 8 -3.43 3.67 -0.67
CA LEU A 8 -4.34 3.74 0.48
C LEU A 8 -4.43 5.18 1.04
N PRO A 9 -5.37 6.01 0.57
CA PRO A 9 -5.57 7.34 1.17
C PRO A 9 -6.07 7.20 2.61
N GLU A 10 -5.79 8.20 3.46
CA GLU A 10 -6.36 8.25 4.80
C GLU A 10 -7.87 8.45 4.74
N ASP A 11 -8.62 7.47 5.28
CA ASP A 11 -10.06 7.50 5.44
C ASP A 11 -10.41 6.88 6.79
N ARG A 12 -11.11 7.62 7.66
CA ARG A 12 -11.46 7.17 9.01
C ARG A 12 -12.63 6.20 9.03
N GLU A 13 -13.46 6.22 7.99
CA GLU A 13 -14.62 5.35 7.83
C GLU A 13 -14.36 4.24 6.80
N GLY A 14 -13.26 4.36 6.05
CA GLY A 14 -12.84 3.42 5.03
C GLY A 14 -12.38 2.07 5.61
N CYS A 15 -12.63 1.01 4.83
CA CYS A 15 -12.14 -0.33 5.10
C CYS A 15 -11.55 -0.91 3.81
N THR A 16 -10.35 -1.48 3.88
CA THR A 16 -9.72 -2.14 2.75
C THR A 16 -9.46 -3.60 3.10
N TRP A 17 -9.89 -4.49 2.21
CA TRP A 17 -9.58 -5.92 2.29
C TRP A 17 -8.21 -6.20 1.68
N GLY A 18 -7.45 -7.10 2.30
CA GLY A 18 -6.13 -7.45 1.83
C GLY A 18 -5.59 -8.70 2.51
N VAL A 19 -4.30 -8.95 2.32
CA VAL A 19 -3.58 -10.09 2.90
C VAL A 19 -2.37 -9.56 3.66
N ALA A 20 -2.22 -9.98 4.91
CA ALA A 20 -1.02 -9.74 5.70
C ALA A 20 -0.06 -10.91 5.54
N TYR A 21 1.18 -10.64 5.12
CA TYR A 21 2.23 -11.64 5.01
C TYR A 21 3.15 -11.58 6.23
N GLN A 22 3.35 -12.72 6.89
CA GLN A 22 4.32 -12.82 7.97
C GLN A 22 5.64 -13.37 7.44
N VAL A 23 6.71 -12.59 7.56
CA VAL A 23 8.08 -13.08 7.35
C VAL A 23 8.57 -13.70 8.65
N GLN A 24 9.15 -14.91 8.58
CA GLN A 24 9.64 -15.64 9.75
C GLN A 24 11.13 -16.01 9.59
N GLY A 25 11.81 -16.22 10.72
CA GLY A 25 13.19 -16.70 10.77
C GLY A 25 14.24 -15.62 10.50
N GLU A 26 15.44 -16.06 10.12
CA GLU A 26 16.62 -15.20 9.97
C GLU A 26 16.51 -14.18 8.81
N GLN A 27 15.60 -14.43 7.87
CA GLN A 27 15.44 -13.62 6.66
C GLN A 27 14.63 -12.33 6.87
N VAL A 28 14.02 -12.13 8.04
CA VAL A 28 13.16 -10.97 8.33
C VAL A 28 13.85 -9.66 8.00
N ASN A 29 15.09 -9.47 8.47
CA ASN A 29 15.83 -8.23 8.25
C ASN A 29 16.15 -8.00 6.76
N GLU A 30 16.53 -9.05 6.03
CA GLU A 30 16.87 -8.93 4.60
C GLU A 30 15.62 -8.69 3.74
N ALA A 31 14.51 -9.35 4.06
CA ALA A 31 13.23 -9.10 3.40
C ALA A 31 12.75 -7.66 3.61
N LEU A 32 12.79 -7.15 4.85
CA LEU A 32 12.39 -5.77 5.15
C LEU A 32 13.31 -4.74 4.49
N LYS A 33 14.63 -4.99 4.45
CA LYS A 33 15.58 -4.14 3.71
C LYS A 33 15.28 -4.13 2.22
N TYR A 34 15.04 -5.31 1.63
CA TYR A 34 14.70 -5.44 0.22
C TYR A 34 13.44 -4.63 -0.10
N LEU A 35 12.36 -4.83 0.65
CA LEU A 35 11.10 -4.09 0.46
C LEU A 35 11.30 -2.58 0.64
N ASN A 36 12.09 -2.15 1.63
CA ASN A 36 12.36 -0.73 1.83
C ASN A 36 13.09 -0.08 0.64
N VAL A 37 14.02 -0.79 -0.01
CA VAL A 37 14.69 -0.28 -1.22
C VAL A 37 13.67 -0.07 -2.35
N TRP A 38 12.82 -1.06 -2.60
CA TRP A 38 11.85 -0.99 -3.70
C TRP A 38 10.74 0.01 -3.44
N GLU A 39 10.09 -0.10 -2.29
CA GLU A 39 8.87 0.65 -2.00
C GLU A 39 9.19 2.07 -1.54
N ALA A 40 10.08 2.25 -0.57
CA ALA A 40 10.35 3.57 -0.01
C ALA A 40 11.37 4.36 -0.84
N VAL A 41 12.53 3.76 -1.14
CA VAL A 41 13.64 4.50 -1.79
C VAL A 41 13.38 4.72 -3.28
N LEU A 42 12.98 3.68 -4.01
CA LEU A 42 12.73 3.77 -5.46
C LEU A 42 11.29 4.20 -5.78
N GLY A 43 10.31 3.65 -5.05
CA GLY A 43 8.89 3.95 -5.26
C GLY A 43 8.40 5.23 -4.57
N GLY A 44 9.14 5.76 -3.59
CA GLY A 44 8.74 6.96 -2.84
C GLY A 44 7.55 6.76 -1.91
N TYR A 45 7.20 5.52 -1.56
CA TYR A 45 6.08 5.21 -0.67
C TYR A 45 6.48 5.42 0.80
N ASP A 46 5.57 5.95 1.61
CA ASP A 46 5.73 5.98 3.05
C ASP A 46 5.48 4.59 3.63
N THR A 47 6.26 4.20 4.65
CA THR A 47 5.95 3.02 5.47
C THR A 47 5.05 3.44 6.64
N LYS A 48 3.88 2.82 6.78
CA LYS A 48 2.93 3.04 7.88
C LYS A 48 2.71 1.74 8.65
N GLU A 49 2.68 1.82 9.98
CA GLU A 49 2.14 0.74 10.80
C GLU A 49 0.61 0.82 10.76
N VAL A 50 -0.04 -0.28 10.41
CA VAL A 50 -1.50 -0.41 10.33
C VAL A 50 -1.99 -1.52 11.24
N THR A 51 -3.26 -1.41 11.64
CA THR A 51 -3.98 -2.46 12.35
C THR A 51 -4.69 -3.33 11.32
N PHE A 52 -4.34 -4.62 11.24
CA PHE A 52 -4.95 -5.59 10.34
C PHE A 52 -5.91 -6.49 11.13
N CYS A 53 -7.20 -6.42 10.82
CA CYS A 53 -8.22 -7.26 11.43
C CYS A 53 -8.31 -8.60 10.68
N LEU A 54 -8.11 -9.72 11.39
CA LEU A 54 -8.21 -11.05 10.80
C LEU A 54 -9.67 -11.37 10.48
N GLN A 55 -9.92 -11.87 9.26
CA GLN A 55 -11.27 -12.24 8.82
C GLN A 55 -11.92 -13.29 9.73
N ASP A 56 -11.15 -14.31 10.16
CA ASP A 56 -11.65 -15.40 11.00
C ASP A 56 -11.53 -15.12 12.50
N ALA A 57 -10.86 -14.02 12.89
CA ALA A 57 -10.61 -13.65 14.29
C ALA A 57 -10.61 -12.12 14.47
N PRO A 58 -11.77 -11.44 14.27
CA PRO A 58 -11.84 -9.98 14.27
C PRO A 58 -11.43 -9.36 15.61
N ASP A 59 -11.58 -10.08 16.72
CA ASP A 59 -11.20 -9.63 18.07
C ASP A 59 -9.68 -9.73 18.35
N GLN A 60 -8.89 -10.24 17.39
CA GLN A 60 -7.44 -10.41 17.51
C GLN A 60 -6.71 -9.67 16.38
N PRO A 61 -6.73 -8.33 16.38
CA PRO A 61 -6.05 -7.55 15.36
C PRO A 61 -4.53 -7.68 15.48
N LEU A 62 -3.86 -7.65 14.34
CA LEU A 62 -2.41 -7.68 14.22
C LEU A 62 -1.87 -6.30 13.83
N LYS A 63 -0.61 -6.05 14.18
CA LYS A 63 0.16 -4.95 13.59
C LYS A 63 0.83 -5.43 12.31
N ALA A 64 0.69 -4.64 11.25
CA ALA A 64 1.31 -4.88 9.96
C ALA A 64 1.95 -3.60 9.42
N LEU A 65 2.86 -3.74 8.46
CA LEU A 65 3.41 -2.63 7.72
C LEU A 65 2.69 -2.52 6.37
N ALA A 66 2.38 -1.29 5.97
CA ALA A 66 1.84 -0.96 4.65
C ALA A 66 2.67 0.14 4.01
N TYR A 67 2.89 0.03 2.70
CA TYR A 67 3.54 1.05 1.89
C TYR A 67 2.46 1.90 1.20
N VAL A 68 2.49 3.22 1.42
CA VAL A 68 1.40 4.14 1.02
C VAL A 68 1.98 5.33 0.27
N ALA A 69 1.46 5.60 -0.93
CA ALA A 69 1.79 6.82 -1.66
C ALA A 69 0.97 7.99 -1.10
N THR A 70 1.65 8.89 -0.42
CA THR A 70 1.10 10.17 0.05
C THR A 70 1.10 11.21 -1.08
N PRO A 71 0.42 12.36 -0.92
CA PRO A 71 0.50 13.44 -1.90
C PRO A 71 1.92 13.98 -2.16
N GLN A 72 2.89 13.66 -1.30
CA GLN A 72 4.30 14.01 -1.49
C GLN A 72 5.04 13.06 -2.45
N ASN A 73 4.47 11.89 -2.75
CA ASN A 73 5.05 10.93 -3.68
C ASN A 73 4.97 11.49 -5.12
N PRO A 74 6.08 11.54 -5.89
CA PRO A 74 6.09 12.06 -7.26
C PRO A 74 5.15 11.33 -8.25
N GLY A 75 4.82 10.07 -7.97
CA GLY A 75 3.87 9.26 -8.74
C GLY A 75 2.41 9.42 -8.30
N TYR A 76 2.11 10.25 -7.30
CA TYR A 76 0.75 10.47 -6.82
C TYR A 76 -0.05 11.34 -7.79
N LEU A 77 -0.98 10.71 -8.51
CA LEU A 77 -1.82 11.39 -9.51
C LEU A 77 -3.14 11.96 -8.95
N GLY A 78 -3.42 11.74 -7.67
CA GLY A 78 -4.60 12.25 -6.99
C GLY A 78 -5.94 11.66 -7.46
N PRO A 79 -7.05 12.16 -6.85
CA PRO A 79 -8.40 11.76 -7.22
C PRO A 79 -8.75 12.23 -8.63
N ALA A 80 -9.52 11.41 -9.35
CA ALA A 80 -10.01 11.70 -10.69
C ALA A 80 -11.34 10.95 -10.92
N PRO A 81 -12.18 11.37 -11.89
CA PRO A 81 -13.36 10.63 -12.27
C PRO A 81 -13.01 9.20 -12.70
N GLU A 82 -13.88 8.24 -12.38
CA GLU A 82 -13.66 6.82 -12.68
C GLU A 82 -13.42 6.56 -14.17
N GLU A 83 -14.17 7.22 -15.05
CA GLU A 83 -14.01 7.12 -16.50
C GLU A 83 -12.63 7.60 -16.98
N ALA A 84 -12.10 8.66 -16.36
CA ALA A 84 -10.76 9.16 -16.67
C ALA A 84 -9.67 8.18 -16.17
N ILE A 85 -9.85 7.61 -14.97
CA ILE A 85 -8.96 6.57 -14.43
C ILE A 85 -8.96 5.35 -15.34
N ALA A 86 -10.14 4.85 -15.73
CA ALA A 86 -10.30 3.68 -16.60
C ALA A 86 -9.67 3.91 -17.99
N THR A 87 -9.91 5.08 -18.58
CA THR A 87 -9.31 5.45 -19.87
C THR A 87 -7.78 5.51 -19.78
N GLN A 88 -7.24 6.06 -18.70
CA GLN A 88 -5.80 6.11 -18.47
C GLN A 88 -5.18 4.71 -18.30
N ILE A 89 -5.86 3.82 -17.56
CA ILE A 89 -5.43 2.42 -17.39
C ILE A 89 -5.44 1.69 -18.75
N LEU A 90 -6.47 1.89 -19.57
CA LEU A 90 -6.59 1.23 -20.88
C LEU A 90 -5.51 1.68 -21.89
N ALA A 91 -5.04 2.92 -21.76
CA ALA A 91 -4.11 3.54 -22.71
C ALA A 91 -2.62 3.32 -22.40
N CYS A 92 -2.29 2.62 -21.30
CA CYS A 92 -0.91 2.34 -20.87
C CYS A 92 -0.61 0.85 -20.93
#